data_AF-A0A2N2EL25-F1
#
_entry.id   AF-A0A2N2EL25-F1
#
_cell.length_a   1.000
_cell.length_b   1.000
_cell.length_c   1.000
_cell.angle_alpha   90.00
_cell.angle_beta   90.00
_cell.angle_gamma   90.00
#
_symmetry.space_group_name_H-M   'P 1'
#
loop_
_entity.id
_entity.type
_entity.pdbx_description
1 polymer ?
#
loop_
_entity_poly.entity_id
_entity_poly.type
_entity_poly.pdbx_seq_one_letter_code
_entity_poly.pdbx_strand_id
1 'polypeptide(L)'
;MKNHPVLLIAALALAGCAGTRPDVRLTSEPSIERALDIIASVPEGRTLMKFLHKNPVRFEYSNTAGLCHKFALKRGQIFMPADYKGSDLVLALAIARAAQIYRLSAQSGLEEIISEEEELGALFQARIALDINLVTADFKKAGGAPEIKTDFCTYVLESSRYAMAQARKEALTPDADCQRPLETLENQRVWLEKTRKAINDETFYQLLYERDLARVKKGSMPASEAMKRDAAVRALPTYEVYRFQRTFYDDQNEVFKRFARLYAAEVARDAAWRASHQAEIDRARTEFSDCNMR
;
A
#
# COMPACT_ATOMS: atom_id res chain seq x y z
N MET A 1 -37.38 -50.69 17.44
CA MET A 1 -35.93 -50.39 17.40
C MET A 1 -35.39 -50.77 16.03
N LYS A 2 -34.99 -49.78 15.22
CA LYS A 2 -34.23 -49.84 13.94
C LYS A 2 -34.79 -48.73 13.03
N ASN A 3 -34.09 -47.60 12.93
CA ASN A 3 -34.17 -46.61 11.83
C ASN A 3 -33.18 -45.44 12.07
N HIS A 4 -31.93 -45.72 12.43
CA HIS A 4 -30.88 -44.70 12.58
C HIS A 4 -29.60 -44.83 11.74
N PRO A 5 -29.42 -45.74 10.75
CA PRO A 5 -28.18 -45.77 9.99
C PRO A 5 -28.12 -44.75 8.84
N VAL A 6 -29.24 -44.18 8.39
CA VAL A 6 -29.27 -43.33 7.17
C VAL A 6 -28.85 -41.88 7.44
N LEU A 7 -29.08 -41.37 8.66
CA LEU A 7 -28.76 -39.98 9.02
C LEU A 7 -27.25 -39.75 9.23
N LEU A 8 -26.49 -40.80 9.58
CA LEU A 8 -25.05 -40.70 9.85
C LEU A 8 -24.21 -40.64 8.55
N ILE A 9 -24.70 -41.25 7.48
CA ILE A 9 -24.02 -41.26 6.17
C ILE A 9 -24.18 -39.91 5.45
N ALA A 10 -25.33 -39.24 5.61
CA ALA A 10 -25.54 -37.89 5.07
C ALA A 10 -24.68 -36.82 5.76
N ALA A 11 -24.39 -36.97 7.06
CA ALA A 11 -23.52 -36.05 7.80
C ALA A 11 -22.03 -36.20 7.41
N LEU A 12 -21.58 -37.42 7.07
CA LEU A 12 -20.20 -37.68 6.63
C LEU A 12 -19.94 -37.22 5.18
N ALA A 13 -20.96 -37.23 4.31
CA ALA A 13 -20.84 -36.73 2.95
C ALA A 13 -20.69 -35.19 2.88
N LEU A 14 -21.20 -34.45 3.86
CA LEU A 14 -21.03 -32.99 3.98
C LEU A 14 -19.69 -32.58 4.59
N ALA A 15 -18.99 -33.49 5.29
CA ALA A 15 -17.64 -33.24 5.81
C ALA A 15 -16.53 -33.38 4.73
N GLY A 16 -16.83 -34.06 3.61
CA GLY A 16 -15.90 -34.23 2.48
C GLY A 16 -15.67 -32.99 1.63
N CYS A 17 -16.45 -31.91 1.84
CA CYS A 17 -16.25 -30.61 1.21
C CYS A 17 -15.52 -29.60 2.11
N ALA A 18 -14.89 -30.03 3.19
CA ALA A 18 -13.82 -29.28 3.83
C ALA A 18 -12.52 -29.47 3.03
N GLY A 19 -12.54 -29.03 1.76
CA GLY A 19 -11.32 -28.93 0.97
C GLY A 19 -10.33 -28.06 1.74
N THR A 20 -9.18 -28.64 2.08
CA THR A 20 -8.03 -27.91 2.59
C THR A 20 -7.71 -26.83 1.55
N ARG A 21 -8.17 -25.60 1.81
CA ARG A 21 -7.73 -24.47 0.99
C ARG A 21 -6.21 -24.47 1.11
N PRO A 22 -5.47 -24.50 -0.02
CA PRO A 22 -4.02 -24.40 0.05
C PRO A 22 -3.70 -23.14 0.83
N ASP A 23 -2.92 -23.30 1.89
CA ASP A 23 -2.59 -22.20 2.79
C ASP A 23 -1.94 -21.09 1.95
N VAL A 24 -2.53 -19.90 1.96
CA VAL A 24 -2.14 -18.82 1.06
C VAL A 24 -0.80 -18.28 1.56
N ARG A 25 0.29 -18.78 0.96
CA ARG A 25 1.64 -18.33 1.28
C ARG A 25 1.90 -16.94 0.69
N LEU A 26 2.18 -15.99 1.58
CA LEU A 26 2.54 -14.62 1.23
C LEU A 26 4.02 -14.49 0.87
N THR A 27 4.85 -15.50 1.13
CA THR A 27 6.28 -15.52 0.76
C THR A 27 6.81 -16.95 0.75
N SER A 28 7.99 -17.15 0.16
CA SER A 28 8.82 -18.35 0.32
C SER A 28 10.07 -18.10 1.15
N GLU A 29 10.32 -16.86 1.58
CA GLU A 29 11.52 -16.45 2.29
C GLU A 29 11.34 -16.55 3.81
N PRO A 30 12.14 -17.38 4.52
CA PRO A 30 11.95 -17.60 5.96
C PRO A 30 12.08 -16.33 6.82
N SER A 31 12.92 -15.37 6.41
CA SER A 31 13.05 -14.08 7.14
C SER A 31 11.83 -13.20 6.98
N ILE A 32 11.22 -13.18 5.79
CA ILE A 32 9.97 -12.46 5.54
C ILE A 32 8.82 -13.11 6.32
N GLU A 33 8.79 -14.45 6.39
CA GLU A 33 7.79 -15.19 7.17
C GLU A 33 7.85 -14.83 8.67
N ARG A 34 9.05 -14.85 9.28
CA ARG A 34 9.22 -14.40 10.68
C ARG A 34 8.82 -12.95 10.89
N ALA A 35 9.12 -12.07 9.93
CA ALA A 35 8.71 -10.68 10.00
C ALA A 35 7.18 -10.51 9.91
N LEU A 36 6.50 -11.31 9.08
CA LEU A 36 5.04 -11.37 9.03
C LEU A 36 4.44 -11.91 10.33
N ASP A 37 5.09 -12.88 10.99
CA ASP A 37 4.66 -13.38 12.30
C ASP A 37 4.75 -12.30 13.39
N ILE A 38 5.81 -11.48 13.37
CA ILE A 38 5.94 -10.31 14.25
C ILE A 38 4.77 -9.34 14.03
N ILE A 39 4.44 -9.02 12.77
CA ILE A 39 3.28 -8.17 12.46
C ILE A 39 1.98 -8.83 12.95
N ALA A 40 1.82 -10.14 12.77
CA ALA A 40 0.64 -10.89 13.20
C ALA A 40 0.50 -10.97 14.74
N SER A 41 1.55 -10.68 15.51
CA SER A 41 1.49 -10.71 16.97
C SER A 41 0.73 -9.53 17.59
N VAL A 42 0.65 -8.40 16.88
CA VAL A 42 0.05 -7.15 17.40
C VAL A 42 -1.38 -6.92 16.87
N PRO A 43 -2.25 -6.20 17.60
CA PRO A 43 -3.66 -6.02 17.21
C PRO A 43 -3.85 -5.38 15.83
N GLU A 44 -3.12 -4.31 15.52
CA GLU A 44 -3.22 -3.64 14.22
C GLU A 44 -2.73 -4.54 13.08
N GLY A 45 -1.61 -5.21 13.30
CA GLY A 45 -1.00 -6.11 12.32
C GLY A 45 -1.86 -7.35 12.03
N ARG A 46 -2.59 -7.91 13.02
CA ARG A 46 -3.59 -8.98 12.76
C ARG A 46 -4.66 -8.58 11.75
N THR A 47 -5.12 -7.34 11.81
CA THR A 47 -6.12 -6.82 10.86
C THR A 47 -5.54 -6.74 9.45
N LEU A 48 -4.29 -6.29 9.33
CA LEU A 48 -3.55 -6.27 8.06
C LEU A 48 -3.31 -7.68 7.50
N MET A 49 -2.86 -8.62 8.32
CA MET A 49 -2.62 -10.01 7.90
C MET A 49 -3.90 -10.69 7.39
N LYS A 50 -5.03 -10.48 8.07
CA LYS A 50 -6.34 -10.97 7.60
C LYS A 50 -6.73 -10.39 6.23
N PHE A 51 -6.36 -9.13 5.97
CA PHE A 51 -6.55 -8.53 4.65
C PHE A 51 -5.64 -9.18 3.60
N LEU A 52 -4.36 -9.37 3.90
CA LEU A 52 -3.39 -9.97 2.96
C LEU A 52 -3.75 -11.42 2.60
N HIS A 53 -4.24 -12.23 3.53
CA HIS A 53 -4.70 -13.58 3.19
C HIS A 53 -5.95 -13.60 2.30
N LYS A 54 -6.78 -12.56 2.36
CA LYS A 54 -7.95 -12.41 1.47
C LYS A 54 -7.59 -11.80 0.12
N ASN A 55 -6.54 -10.98 0.08
CA ASN A 55 -6.04 -10.29 -1.10
C ASN A 55 -4.54 -10.59 -1.22
N PRO A 56 -4.17 -11.79 -1.69
CA PRO A 56 -2.79 -12.25 -1.63
C PRO A 56 -1.87 -11.41 -2.50
N VAL A 57 -0.76 -11.02 -1.89
CA VAL A 57 0.40 -10.42 -2.54
C VAL A 57 1.65 -11.15 -2.03
N ARG A 58 2.57 -11.46 -2.94
CA ARG A 58 3.82 -12.16 -2.63
C ARG A 58 4.90 -11.16 -2.26
N PHE A 59 5.52 -11.36 -1.11
CA PHE A 59 6.69 -10.62 -0.65
C PHE A 59 7.95 -11.39 -1.03
N GLU A 60 8.83 -10.74 -1.78
CA GLU A 60 10.09 -11.29 -2.26
C GLU A 60 11.20 -10.26 -2.06
N TYR A 61 12.47 -10.67 -2.05
CA TYR A 61 13.57 -9.70 -2.04
C TYR A 61 13.81 -9.14 -3.44
N SER A 62 14.08 -7.84 -3.51
CA SER A 62 14.55 -7.18 -4.72
C SER A 62 15.94 -7.69 -5.08
N ASN A 63 16.16 -7.96 -6.36
CA ASN A 63 17.49 -8.25 -6.93
C ASN A 63 18.24 -6.99 -7.39
N THR A 64 17.64 -5.82 -7.20
CA THR A 64 18.22 -4.51 -7.55
C THR A 64 18.54 -3.73 -6.28
N ALA A 65 19.61 -2.94 -6.34
CA ALA A 65 20.01 -2.05 -5.26
C ALA A 65 18.91 -1.01 -4.94
N GLY A 66 18.99 -0.44 -3.74
CA GLY A 66 18.05 0.55 -3.22
C GLY A 66 17.38 0.10 -1.93
N LEU A 67 16.95 1.09 -1.13
CA LEU A 67 16.35 0.89 0.21
C LEU A 67 14.83 1.04 0.22
N CYS A 68 14.18 1.23 -0.93
CA CYS A 68 12.72 1.32 -1.02
C CYS A 68 12.09 0.00 -1.44
N HIS A 69 10.89 -0.25 -0.93
CA HIS A 69 10.02 -1.30 -1.45
C HIS A 69 9.59 -0.97 -2.89
N LYS A 70 9.52 -1.99 -3.75
CA LYS A 70 9.08 -1.85 -5.16
C LYS A 70 7.78 -2.61 -5.36
N PHE A 71 6.79 -1.95 -5.93
CA PHE A 71 5.46 -2.53 -6.12
C PHE A 71 5.27 -3.02 -7.55
N ALA A 72 5.07 -4.34 -7.70
CA ALA A 72 4.65 -4.95 -8.95
C ALA A 72 3.23 -5.50 -8.80
N LEU A 73 2.27 -4.61 -8.48
CA LEU A 73 0.91 -4.98 -8.10
C LEU A 73 0.17 -5.77 -9.18
N LYS A 74 0.42 -5.49 -10.47
CA LYS A 74 -0.12 -6.27 -11.60
C LYS A 74 0.33 -7.75 -11.57
N ARG A 75 1.50 -8.04 -11.01
CA ARG A 75 2.04 -9.40 -10.82
C ARG A 75 1.71 -9.97 -9.43
N GLY A 76 1.01 -9.21 -8.58
CA GLY A 76 0.75 -9.57 -7.20
C GLY A 76 2.02 -9.71 -6.37
N GLN A 77 3.02 -8.84 -6.61
CA GLN A 77 4.31 -8.89 -5.93
C GLN A 77 4.70 -7.56 -5.29
N ILE A 78 5.34 -7.63 -4.13
CA ILE A 78 6.01 -6.53 -3.43
C ILE A 78 7.45 -6.97 -3.18
N PHE A 79 8.41 -6.18 -3.67
CA PHE A 79 9.82 -6.45 -3.50
C PHE A 79 10.39 -5.65 -2.34
N MET A 80 10.97 -6.35 -1.37
CA MET A 80 11.64 -5.76 -0.20
C MET A 80 13.15 -5.61 -0.48
N PRO A 81 13.80 -4.52 -0.02
CA PRO A 81 15.25 -4.42 -0.02
C PRO A 81 15.92 -5.58 0.70
N ALA A 82 16.96 -6.16 0.10
CA ALA A 82 17.73 -7.24 0.72
C ALA A 82 18.46 -6.79 2.01
N ASP A 83 18.79 -5.51 2.10
CA ASP A 83 19.52 -4.89 3.21
C ASP A 83 18.77 -4.99 4.55
N TYR A 84 17.44 -5.09 4.52
CA TYR A 84 16.61 -5.27 5.71
C TYR A 84 16.72 -6.66 6.33
N LYS A 85 17.32 -7.64 5.65
CA LYS A 85 17.44 -9.04 6.14
C LYS A 85 18.21 -9.16 7.47
N GLY A 86 19.00 -8.16 7.85
CA GLY A 86 19.82 -8.17 9.06
C GLY A 86 19.05 -8.02 10.39
N SER A 87 17.76 -7.65 10.37
CA SER A 87 16.93 -7.52 11.57
C SER A 87 15.47 -7.84 11.26
N ASP A 88 14.93 -8.88 11.89
CA ASP A 88 13.54 -9.31 11.69
C ASP A 88 12.54 -8.21 12.09
N LEU A 89 12.87 -7.38 13.11
CA LEU A 89 12.03 -6.24 13.53
C LEU A 89 12.02 -5.11 12.50
N VAL A 90 13.19 -4.73 11.98
CA VAL A 90 13.29 -3.70 10.94
C VAL A 90 12.60 -4.17 9.66
N LEU A 91 12.78 -5.44 9.30
CA LEU A 91 12.08 -6.06 8.18
C LEU A 91 10.56 -6.09 8.40
N ALA A 92 10.09 -6.40 9.61
CA ALA A 92 8.67 -6.36 9.95
C ALA A 92 8.08 -4.95 9.77
N LEU A 93 8.80 -3.90 10.17
CA LEU A 93 8.37 -2.52 9.96
C LEU A 93 8.34 -2.12 8.49
N ALA A 94 9.35 -2.53 7.71
CA ALA A 94 9.37 -2.29 6.27
C ALA A 94 8.19 -3.00 5.57
N ILE A 95 7.94 -4.27 5.91
CA ILE A 95 6.82 -5.05 5.37
C ILE A 95 5.49 -4.43 5.81
N ALA A 96 5.34 -4.01 7.06
CA ALA A 96 4.13 -3.37 7.57
C ALA A 96 3.76 -2.11 6.76
N ARG A 97 4.74 -1.25 6.48
CA ARG A 97 4.55 -0.06 5.63
C ARG A 97 4.09 -0.46 4.23
N ALA A 98 4.84 -1.33 3.55
CA ALA A 98 4.54 -1.74 2.18
C ALA A 98 3.19 -2.45 2.05
N ALA A 99 2.87 -3.33 3.01
CA ALA A 99 1.59 -4.04 3.07
C ALA A 99 0.41 -3.09 3.32
N GLN A 100 0.58 -2.08 4.17
CA GLN A 100 -0.46 -1.07 4.40
C GLN A 100 -0.68 -0.20 3.15
N ILE A 101 0.38 0.21 2.46
CA ILE A 101 0.27 0.92 1.16
C ILE A 101 -0.50 0.07 0.15
N TYR A 102 -0.15 -1.22 0.03
CA TYR A 102 -0.86 -2.15 -0.84
C TYR A 102 -2.34 -2.27 -0.45
N ARG A 103 -2.66 -2.37 0.85
CA ARG A 103 -4.04 -2.40 1.33
C ARG A 103 -4.80 -1.15 0.91
N LEU A 104 -4.20 0.04 1.06
CA LEU A 104 -4.83 1.30 0.66
C LEU A 104 -5.07 1.35 -0.85
N SER A 105 -4.08 0.98 -1.65
CA SER A 105 -4.19 0.93 -3.11
C SER A 105 -5.26 -0.05 -3.59
N ALA A 106 -5.30 -1.25 -3.01
CA ALA A 106 -6.31 -2.26 -3.33
C ALA A 106 -7.73 -1.84 -2.90
N GLN A 107 -7.87 -1.10 -1.80
CA GLN A 107 -9.18 -0.60 -1.34
C GLN A 107 -9.65 0.63 -2.12
N SER A 108 -8.72 1.52 -2.51
CA SER A 108 -9.01 2.75 -3.24
C SER A 108 -9.37 2.49 -4.70
N GLY A 109 -8.70 1.52 -5.33
CA GLY A 109 -8.81 1.27 -6.76
C GLY A 109 -7.97 2.23 -7.60
N LEU A 110 -7.02 2.96 -6.99
CA LEU A 110 -6.04 3.75 -7.71
C LEU A 110 -5.15 2.85 -8.57
N GLU A 111 -4.88 3.26 -9.81
CA GLU A 111 -4.02 2.50 -10.72
C GLU A 111 -2.53 2.55 -10.36
N GLU A 112 -2.11 3.64 -9.71
CA GLU A 112 -0.73 3.91 -9.33
C GLU A 112 -0.71 4.36 -7.86
N ILE A 113 0.39 4.04 -7.17
CA ILE A 113 0.56 4.44 -5.76
C ILE A 113 0.83 5.93 -5.69
N ILE A 114 0.23 6.58 -4.70
CA ILE A 114 0.34 8.04 -4.51
C ILE A 114 1.01 8.41 -3.18
N SER A 115 1.47 9.65 -3.08
CA SER A 115 2.20 10.15 -1.91
C SER A 115 1.42 9.99 -0.60
N GLU A 116 0.10 10.16 -0.64
CA GLU A 116 -0.78 10.05 0.51
C GLU A 116 -0.86 8.61 1.06
N GLU A 117 -0.60 7.58 0.23
CA GLU A 117 -0.51 6.20 0.72
C GLU A 117 0.78 5.96 1.50
N GLU A 118 1.89 6.58 1.08
CA GLU A 118 3.16 6.58 1.81
C GLU A 118 3.05 7.31 3.16
N GLU A 119 2.32 8.45 3.20
CA GLU A 119 2.02 9.16 4.45
C GLU A 119 1.35 8.24 5.47
N LEU A 120 0.26 7.58 5.07
CA LEU A 120 -0.48 6.65 5.94
C LEU A 120 0.32 5.38 6.25
N GLY A 121 1.15 4.92 5.31
CA GLY A 121 2.08 3.82 5.50
C GLY A 121 3.10 4.12 6.60
N ALA A 122 3.64 5.34 6.64
CA ALA A 122 4.58 5.78 7.67
C ALA A 122 3.92 5.85 9.05
N LEU A 123 2.69 6.35 9.15
CA LEU A 123 1.92 6.34 10.40
C LEU A 123 1.67 4.91 10.89
N PHE A 124 1.25 4.01 9.99
CA PHE A 124 1.03 2.60 10.33
C PHE A 124 2.33 1.92 10.79
N GLN A 125 3.43 2.15 10.09
CA GLN A 125 4.75 1.65 10.48
C GLN A 125 5.13 2.09 11.90
N ALA A 126 4.91 3.36 12.24
CA ALA A 126 5.22 3.88 13.56
C ALA A 126 4.33 3.29 14.66
N ARG A 127 3.05 3.04 14.38
CA ARG A 127 2.16 2.35 15.34
C ARG A 127 2.57 0.91 15.59
N ILE A 128 2.92 0.17 14.54
CA ILE A 128 3.47 -1.19 14.68
C ILE A 128 4.77 -1.18 15.48
N ALA A 129 5.65 -0.20 15.27
CA ALA A 129 6.88 -0.05 16.04
C ALA A 129 6.63 0.16 17.54
N LEU A 130 5.59 0.91 17.91
CA LEU A 130 5.17 1.07 19.30
C LEU A 130 4.58 -0.23 19.86
N ASP A 131 3.66 -0.88 19.13
CA ASP A 131 2.99 -2.11 19.56
C ASP A 131 4.00 -3.26 19.82
N ILE A 132 5.06 -3.35 19.01
CA ILE A 132 6.12 -4.37 19.19
C ILE A 132 7.17 -3.96 20.24
N ASN A 133 7.01 -2.82 20.90
CA ASN A 133 7.95 -2.25 21.89
C ASN A 133 9.39 -2.12 21.35
N LEU A 134 9.54 -1.53 20.17
CA LEU A 134 10.84 -1.35 19.52
C LEU A 134 11.77 -0.45 20.36
N VAL A 135 13.05 -0.82 20.45
CA VAL A 135 14.09 -0.07 21.18
C VAL A 135 15.25 0.35 20.27
N THR A 136 16.08 1.30 20.71
CA THR A 136 17.21 1.82 19.91
C THR A 136 18.19 0.70 19.51
N ALA A 137 18.34 -0.33 20.35
CA ALA A 137 19.24 -1.46 20.08
C ALA A 137 18.82 -2.31 18.87
N ASP A 138 17.54 -2.33 18.51
CA ASP A 138 17.01 -3.17 17.43
C ASP A 138 17.43 -2.70 16.03
N PHE A 139 17.87 -1.44 15.93
CA PHE A 139 18.34 -0.82 14.68
C PHE A 139 19.82 -1.10 14.37
N LYS A 140 20.58 -1.74 15.27
CA LYS A 140 22.04 -1.86 15.12
C LYS A 140 22.51 -2.83 14.04
N LYS A 141 21.63 -3.69 13.49
CA LYS A 141 22.03 -4.89 12.72
C LYS A 141 21.57 -4.93 11.24
N ALA A 142 20.67 -4.05 10.80
CA ALA A 142 20.15 -4.08 9.43
C ALA A 142 20.61 -2.87 8.60
N GLY A 143 20.82 -3.09 7.30
CA GLY A 143 20.92 -1.98 6.35
C GLY A 143 19.53 -1.35 6.15
N GLY A 144 19.47 -0.03 6.00
CA GLY A 144 18.20 0.71 5.95
C GLY A 144 17.53 0.96 7.31
N ALA A 145 18.11 0.47 8.40
CA ALA A 145 17.66 0.74 9.76
C ALA A 145 17.70 2.23 10.14
N PRO A 146 18.69 3.06 9.71
CA PRO A 146 18.72 4.48 10.02
C PRO A 146 17.50 5.26 9.51
N GLU A 147 17.00 4.92 8.32
CA GLU A 147 15.84 5.57 7.69
C GLU A 147 14.56 5.27 8.47
N ILE A 148 14.29 3.98 8.74
CA ILE A 148 13.13 3.57 9.54
C ILE A 148 13.22 4.13 10.97
N LYS A 149 14.44 4.19 11.54
CA LYS A 149 14.65 4.85 12.83
C LYS A 149 14.27 6.32 12.76
N THR A 150 14.72 7.04 11.73
CA THR A 150 14.46 8.47 11.57
C THR A 150 12.97 8.75 11.41
N ASP A 151 12.26 7.97 10.58
CA ASP A 151 10.81 8.06 10.42
C ASP A 151 10.08 7.82 11.75
N PHE A 152 10.53 6.82 12.51
CA PHE A 152 9.97 6.51 13.82
C PHE A 152 10.22 7.63 14.84
N CYS A 153 11.45 8.14 14.93
CA CYS A 153 11.78 9.26 15.81
C CYS A 153 10.94 10.48 15.47
N THR A 154 10.75 10.76 14.18
CA THR A 154 9.91 11.86 13.68
C THR A 154 8.47 11.75 14.17
N TYR A 155 7.90 10.54 14.15
CA TYR A 155 6.54 10.31 14.65
C TYR A 155 6.41 10.46 16.18
N VAL A 156 7.40 9.97 16.91
CA VAL A 156 7.36 9.91 18.39
C VAL A 156 7.72 11.27 19.00
N LEU A 157 8.77 11.92 18.54
CA LEU A 157 9.28 13.18 19.12
C LEU A 157 8.46 14.40 18.70
N GLU A 158 8.09 14.50 17.43
CA GLU A 158 7.40 15.68 16.88
C GLU A 158 5.88 15.49 16.89
N SER A 159 5.34 14.88 15.83
CA SER A 159 3.91 14.61 15.68
C SER A 159 3.64 13.71 14.47
N SER A 160 2.44 13.11 14.42
CA SER A 160 1.98 12.39 13.23
C SER A 160 1.94 13.27 11.98
N ARG A 161 1.57 14.54 12.11
CA ARG A 161 1.55 15.49 10.99
C ARG A 161 2.94 15.71 10.40
N TYR A 162 3.96 15.82 11.25
CA TYR A 162 5.33 16.01 10.80
C TYR A 162 5.88 14.74 10.14
N ALA A 163 5.59 13.56 10.71
CA ALA A 163 5.94 12.28 10.09
C ALA A 163 5.30 12.09 8.70
N MET A 164 4.01 12.43 8.54
CA MET A 164 3.37 12.44 7.22
C MET A 164 4.06 13.42 6.26
N ALA A 165 4.36 14.64 6.71
CA ALA A 165 5.02 15.63 5.85
C ALA A 165 6.40 15.15 5.37
N GLN A 166 7.16 14.46 6.22
CA GLN A 166 8.45 13.86 5.87
C GLN A 166 8.28 12.72 4.87
N ALA A 167 7.35 11.78 5.11
CA ALA A 167 7.04 10.70 4.17
C ALA A 167 6.58 11.25 2.80
N ARG A 168 5.77 12.32 2.81
CA ARG A 168 5.35 13.02 1.59
C ARG A 168 6.53 13.64 0.84
N LYS A 169 7.41 14.32 1.57
CA LYS A 169 8.62 14.94 0.99
C LYS A 169 9.49 13.89 0.31
N GLU A 170 9.68 12.74 0.94
CA GLU A 170 10.43 11.63 0.37
C GLU A 170 9.75 11.04 -0.87
N ALA A 171 8.43 10.82 -0.81
CA ALA A 171 7.63 10.32 -1.94
C ALA A 171 7.67 11.26 -3.17
N LEU A 172 7.82 12.56 -2.95
CA LEU A 172 7.87 13.58 -4.00
C LEU A 172 9.29 13.97 -4.43
N THR A 173 10.32 13.45 -3.75
CA THR A 173 11.71 13.68 -4.15
C THR A 173 12.07 12.72 -5.29
N PRO A 174 12.65 13.20 -6.41
CA PRO A 174 13.03 12.34 -7.52
C PRO A 174 14.01 11.24 -7.09
N ASP A 175 13.64 9.99 -7.33
CA ASP A 175 14.45 8.81 -7.07
C ASP A 175 14.04 7.72 -8.06
N ALA A 176 14.93 7.40 -9.00
CA ALA A 176 14.67 6.45 -10.06
C ALA A 176 14.52 5.00 -9.53
N ASP A 177 15.25 4.64 -8.48
CA ASP A 177 15.21 3.28 -7.92
C ASP A 177 13.86 3.00 -7.25
N CYS A 178 13.23 4.06 -6.74
CA CYS A 178 11.96 4.02 -6.03
C CYS A 178 10.75 4.43 -6.88
N GLN A 179 10.93 4.63 -8.19
CA GLN A 179 9.87 5.09 -9.10
C GLN A 179 9.22 6.42 -8.65
N ARG A 180 10.02 7.31 -8.06
CA ARG A 180 9.60 8.62 -7.56
C ARG A 180 9.98 9.72 -8.57
N PRO A 181 9.26 10.86 -8.61
CA PRO A 181 8.21 11.27 -7.69
C PRO A 181 6.87 10.56 -7.92
N LEU A 182 6.16 10.26 -6.82
CA LEU A 182 4.80 9.74 -6.86
C LEU A 182 3.79 10.84 -7.24
N GLU A 183 2.62 10.43 -7.72
CA GLU A 183 1.50 11.35 -7.89
C GLU A 183 0.87 11.72 -6.55
N THR A 184 0.05 12.78 -6.53
CA THR A 184 -0.70 13.20 -5.34
C THR A 184 -2.20 13.14 -5.58
N LEU A 185 -2.97 13.18 -4.50
CA LEU A 185 -4.43 13.33 -4.58
C LEU A 185 -4.83 14.63 -5.29
N GLU A 186 -4.03 15.68 -5.14
CA GLU A 186 -4.24 16.95 -5.83
C GLU A 186 -3.99 16.83 -7.35
N ASN A 187 -2.95 16.09 -7.77
CA ASN A 187 -2.74 15.77 -9.18
C ASN A 187 -3.96 15.04 -9.77
N GLN A 188 -4.54 14.10 -9.03
CA GLN A 188 -5.73 13.35 -9.42
C GLN A 188 -6.97 14.27 -9.54
N ARG A 189 -7.15 15.21 -8.61
CA ARG A 189 -8.22 16.23 -8.68
C ARG A 189 -8.09 17.09 -9.94
N VAL A 190 -6.89 17.63 -10.19
CA VAL A 190 -6.60 18.43 -11.38
C VAL A 190 -6.84 17.61 -12.65
N TRP A 191 -6.49 16.33 -12.65
CA TRP A 191 -6.72 15.44 -13.78
C TRP A 191 -8.21 15.16 -14.02
N LEU A 192 -9.02 14.98 -12.97
CA LEU A 192 -10.48 14.88 -13.09
C LEU A 192 -11.10 16.15 -13.67
N GLU A 193 -10.64 17.32 -13.24
CA GLU A 193 -11.10 18.60 -13.79
C GLU A 193 -10.72 18.76 -15.26
N LYS A 194 -9.50 18.39 -15.65
CA LYS A 194 -9.07 18.35 -17.05
C LYS A 194 -9.91 17.39 -17.87
N THR A 195 -10.24 16.23 -17.32
CA THR A 195 -11.09 15.23 -17.97
C THR A 195 -12.48 15.80 -18.24
N ARG A 196 -13.10 16.42 -17.24
CA ARG A 196 -14.40 17.08 -17.40
C ARG A 196 -14.37 18.16 -18.48
N LYS A 197 -13.32 18.99 -18.50
CA LYS A 197 -13.12 20.02 -19.54
C LYS A 197 -12.95 19.40 -20.93
N ALA A 198 -12.08 18.39 -21.06
CA ALA A 198 -11.82 17.74 -22.33
C ALA A 198 -13.04 17.01 -22.92
N ILE A 199 -13.95 16.52 -22.06
CA ILE A 199 -15.25 15.98 -22.50
C ILE A 199 -16.12 17.09 -23.09
N ASN A 200 -16.19 18.26 -22.44
CA ASN A 200 -16.99 19.40 -22.92
C ASN A 200 -16.40 20.04 -24.18
N ASP A 201 -15.07 20.06 -24.29
CA ASP A 201 -14.33 20.71 -25.39
C ASP A 201 -14.03 19.74 -26.55
N GLU A 202 -14.59 18.52 -26.53
CA GLU A 202 -14.39 17.46 -27.53
C GLU A 202 -12.92 17.01 -27.74
N THR A 203 -12.02 17.33 -26.80
CA THR A 203 -10.59 17.00 -26.84
C THR A 203 -10.21 15.78 -25.99
N PHE A 204 -11.19 15.03 -25.50
CA PHE A 204 -11.01 13.89 -24.59
C PHE A 204 -10.00 12.83 -25.08
N TYR A 205 -9.99 12.51 -26.38
CA TYR A 205 -9.04 11.54 -26.94
C TYR A 205 -7.59 11.99 -26.81
N GLN A 206 -7.33 13.28 -27.05
CA GLN A 206 -5.99 13.85 -26.93
C GLN A 206 -5.52 13.77 -25.48
N LEU A 207 -6.40 14.05 -24.52
CA LEU A 207 -6.08 13.92 -23.09
C LEU A 207 -5.71 12.47 -22.71
N LEU A 208 -6.47 11.48 -23.20
CA LEU A 208 -6.16 10.07 -22.94
C LEU A 208 -4.84 9.64 -23.57
N TYR A 209 -4.57 10.08 -24.79
CA TYR A 209 -3.31 9.83 -25.50
C TYR A 209 -2.12 10.41 -24.73
N GLU A 210 -2.20 11.68 -24.31
CA GLU A 210 -1.16 12.35 -23.54
C GLU A 210 -0.90 11.66 -22.20
N ARG A 211 -1.96 11.21 -21.52
CA ARG A 211 -1.86 10.42 -20.28
C ARG A 211 -1.10 9.12 -20.51
N ASP A 212 -1.50 8.34 -21.51
CA ASP A 212 -0.89 7.03 -21.77
C ASP A 212 0.58 7.21 -22.22
N LEU A 213 0.90 8.26 -22.99
CA LEU A 213 2.29 8.62 -23.30
C LEU A 213 3.10 9.00 -22.07
N ALA A 214 2.53 9.73 -21.10
CA ALA A 214 3.22 10.05 -19.86
C ALA A 214 3.57 8.78 -19.07
N ARG A 215 2.68 7.79 -19.06
CA ARG A 215 2.92 6.47 -18.43
C ARG A 215 3.99 5.67 -19.15
N VAL A 216 4.05 5.75 -20.48
CA VAL A 216 5.15 5.18 -21.28
C VAL A 216 6.48 5.82 -20.90
N LYS A 217 6.54 7.15 -20.80
CA LYS A 217 7.76 7.87 -20.39
C LYS A 217 8.21 7.51 -18.97
N LYS A 218 7.27 7.26 -18.05
CA LYS A 218 7.53 6.77 -16.69
C LYS A 218 7.89 5.27 -16.63
N GLY A 219 7.70 4.52 -17.72
CA GLY A 219 7.90 3.07 -17.75
C GLY A 219 6.79 2.24 -17.09
N SER A 220 5.67 2.85 -16.67
CA SER A 220 4.54 2.14 -16.06
C SER A 220 3.63 1.44 -17.08
N MET A 221 3.82 1.72 -18.37
CA MET A 221 3.10 1.11 -19.49
C MET A 221 4.04 0.94 -20.71
N PRO A 222 4.01 -0.19 -21.43
CA PRO A 222 4.73 -0.32 -22.70
C PRO A 222 4.05 0.48 -23.81
N ALA A 223 4.85 1.04 -24.74
CA ALA A 223 4.34 1.85 -25.86
C ALA A 223 3.30 1.12 -26.72
N SER A 224 3.45 -0.20 -26.90
CA SER A 224 2.50 -1.04 -27.62
C SER A 224 1.12 -1.11 -26.95
N GLU A 225 1.07 -1.11 -25.61
CA GLU A 225 -0.19 -1.08 -24.86
C GLU A 225 -0.87 0.29 -24.99
N ALA A 226 -0.10 1.38 -24.91
CA ALA A 226 -0.62 2.74 -25.13
C ALA A 226 -1.24 2.90 -26.53
N MET A 227 -0.55 2.43 -27.57
CA MET A 227 -1.07 2.46 -28.95
C MET A 227 -2.34 1.61 -29.10
N LYS A 228 -2.37 0.42 -28.47
CA LYS A 228 -3.56 -0.45 -28.49
C LYS A 228 -4.76 0.23 -27.81
N ARG A 229 -4.54 0.90 -26.68
CA ARG A 229 -5.59 1.66 -25.97
C ARG A 229 -6.12 2.80 -26.83
N ASP A 230 -5.24 3.64 -27.39
CA ASP A 230 -5.64 4.75 -28.27
C ASP A 230 -6.47 4.27 -29.47
N ALA A 231 -6.00 3.22 -30.17
CA ALA A 231 -6.72 2.62 -31.29
C ALA A 231 -8.11 2.08 -30.89
N ALA A 232 -8.21 1.43 -29.73
CA ALA A 232 -9.47 0.88 -29.24
C ALA A 232 -10.50 1.98 -28.94
N VAL A 233 -10.09 3.10 -28.32
CA VAL A 233 -11.01 4.20 -28.02
C VAL A 233 -11.43 4.94 -29.29
N ARG A 234 -10.50 5.15 -30.25
CA ARG A 234 -10.82 5.80 -31.54
C ARG A 234 -11.72 4.97 -32.43
N ALA A 235 -11.70 3.64 -32.29
CA ALA A 235 -12.55 2.73 -33.05
C ALA A 235 -13.99 2.64 -32.53
N LEU A 236 -14.33 3.28 -31.39
CA LEU A 236 -15.67 3.23 -30.82
C LEU A 236 -16.68 4.01 -31.70
N PRO A 237 -17.89 3.47 -31.92
CA PRO A 237 -18.98 4.23 -32.52
C PRO A 237 -19.34 5.46 -31.66
N THR A 238 -19.78 6.55 -32.29
CA THR A 238 -20.06 7.83 -31.61
C THR A 238 -20.94 7.70 -30.36
N TYR A 239 -21.97 6.86 -30.38
CA TYR A 239 -22.80 6.61 -29.19
C TYR A 239 -22.01 5.99 -28.02
N GLU A 240 -21.17 5.01 -28.32
CA GLU A 240 -20.32 4.34 -27.32
C GLU A 240 -19.24 5.27 -26.77
N VAL A 241 -18.80 6.26 -27.56
CA VAL A 241 -17.84 7.29 -27.10
C VAL A 241 -18.41 8.11 -25.96
N TYR A 242 -19.63 8.65 -26.10
CA TYR A 242 -20.26 9.43 -25.04
C TYR A 242 -20.49 8.60 -23.78
N ARG A 243 -20.90 7.33 -23.94
CA ARG A 243 -21.05 6.40 -22.83
C ARG A 243 -19.73 6.13 -22.14
N PHE A 244 -18.66 5.90 -22.91
CA PHE A 244 -17.32 5.68 -22.39
C PHE A 244 -16.79 6.89 -21.63
N GLN A 245 -16.90 8.11 -22.19
CA GLN A 245 -16.50 9.35 -21.54
C GLN A 245 -17.15 9.53 -20.17
N ARG A 246 -18.48 9.36 -20.11
CA ARG A 246 -19.24 9.48 -18.86
C ARG A 246 -18.83 8.42 -17.85
N THR A 247 -18.82 7.15 -18.27
CA THR A 247 -18.46 6.03 -17.39
C THR A 247 -17.04 6.21 -16.86
N PHE A 248 -16.10 6.59 -17.72
CA PHE A 248 -14.73 6.86 -17.35
C PHE A 248 -14.61 7.96 -16.30
N TYR A 249 -15.28 9.11 -16.51
CA TYR A 249 -15.27 10.19 -15.52
C TYR A 249 -15.92 9.76 -14.19
N ASP A 250 -17.08 9.11 -14.26
CA ASP A 250 -17.82 8.67 -13.07
C ASP A 250 -17.00 7.65 -12.25
N ASP A 251 -16.36 6.67 -12.89
CA ASP A 251 -15.50 5.68 -12.26
C ASP A 251 -14.30 6.33 -11.55
N GLN A 252 -13.62 7.24 -12.24
CA GLN A 252 -12.43 7.93 -11.70
C GLN A 252 -12.80 8.88 -10.55
N ASN A 253 -13.94 9.55 -10.65
CA ASN A 253 -14.48 10.38 -9.58
C ASN A 253 -14.84 9.54 -8.34
N GLU A 254 -15.40 8.34 -8.54
CA GLU A 254 -15.69 7.41 -7.45
C GLU A 254 -14.41 6.88 -6.78
N VAL A 255 -13.36 6.55 -7.55
CA VAL A 255 -12.03 6.19 -7.01
C VAL A 255 -11.47 7.33 -6.17
N PHE A 256 -11.49 8.56 -6.68
CA PHE A 256 -11.03 9.76 -5.96
C PHE A 256 -11.79 9.96 -4.63
N LYS A 257 -13.14 9.94 -4.66
CA LYS A 257 -13.96 10.09 -3.45
C LYS A 257 -13.74 8.96 -2.45
N ARG A 258 -13.53 7.73 -2.94
CA ARG A 258 -13.24 6.58 -2.09
C ARG A 258 -11.90 6.78 -1.37
N PHE A 259 -10.86 7.15 -2.10
CA PHE A 259 -9.56 7.42 -1.50
C PHE A 259 -9.62 8.57 -0.50
N ALA A 260 -10.25 9.70 -0.83
CA ALA A 260 -10.37 10.84 0.06
C ALA A 260 -11.04 10.46 1.41
N ARG A 261 -12.08 9.62 1.36
CA ARG A 261 -12.73 9.08 2.57
C ARG A 261 -11.81 8.13 3.35
N LEU A 262 -11.11 7.23 2.66
CA LEU A 262 -10.15 6.32 3.30
C LEU A 262 -9.04 7.11 4.00
N TYR A 263 -8.48 8.12 3.32
CA TYR A 263 -7.43 8.96 3.87
C TYR A 263 -7.89 9.70 5.13
N ALA A 264 -9.02 10.40 5.08
CA ALA A 264 -9.56 11.10 6.24
C ALA A 264 -9.85 10.13 7.42
N ALA A 265 -10.36 8.93 7.13
CA ALA A 265 -10.66 7.92 8.14
C ALA A 265 -9.39 7.34 8.80
N GLU A 266 -8.32 7.09 8.04
CA GLU A 266 -7.05 6.59 8.59
C GLU A 266 -6.32 7.69 9.39
N VAL A 267 -6.34 8.96 8.95
CA VAL A 267 -5.80 10.08 9.74
C VAL A 267 -6.54 10.24 11.07
N ALA A 268 -7.89 10.18 11.05
CA ALA A 268 -8.68 10.24 12.27
C ALA A 268 -8.41 9.04 13.20
N ARG A 269 -8.17 7.86 12.63
CA ARG A 269 -7.83 6.65 13.37
C ARG A 269 -6.46 6.74 14.04
N ASP A 270 -5.45 7.27 13.36
CA ASP A 270 -4.14 7.53 13.98
C ASP A 270 -4.27 8.52 15.14
N ALA A 271 -5.00 9.62 14.96
CA ALA A 271 -5.22 10.59 16.04
C ALA A 271 -5.91 9.96 17.27
N ALA A 272 -6.94 9.14 17.06
CA ALA A 272 -7.62 8.42 18.13
C ALA A 272 -6.70 7.37 18.80
N TRP A 273 -5.93 6.64 18.00
CA TRP A 273 -4.97 5.66 18.49
C TRP A 273 -3.90 6.31 19.36
N ARG A 274 -3.33 7.45 18.91
CA ARG A 274 -2.33 8.20 19.69
C ARG A 274 -2.89 8.65 21.03
N ALA A 275 -4.14 9.13 21.05
CA ALA A 275 -4.78 9.55 22.30
C ALA A 275 -4.91 8.40 23.31
N SER A 276 -5.15 7.16 22.86
CA SER A 276 -5.25 6.00 23.74
C SER A 276 -3.89 5.36 24.11
N HIS A 277 -2.82 5.65 23.35
CA HIS A 277 -1.47 5.07 23.56
C HIS A 277 -0.43 6.12 23.98
N GLN A 278 -0.87 7.23 24.58
CA GLN A 278 0.00 8.33 24.97
C GLN A 278 1.16 7.89 25.88
N ALA A 279 0.91 6.98 26.83
CA ALA A 279 1.94 6.48 27.75
C ALA A 279 3.05 5.67 27.04
N GLU A 280 2.71 4.95 25.97
CA GLU A 280 3.68 4.20 25.16
C GLU A 280 4.52 5.15 24.32
N ILE A 281 3.89 6.19 23.75
CA ILE A 281 4.58 7.26 23.02
C ILE A 281 5.57 7.97 23.96
N ASP A 282 5.18 8.31 25.19
CA ASP A 282 6.05 9.01 26.14
C ASP A 282 7.23 8.13 26.61
N ARG A 283 7.00 6.82 26.75
CA ARG A 283 8.10 5.86 26.99
C ARG A 283 9.06 5.82 25.81
N ALA A 284 8.53 5.71 24.59
CA ALA A 284 9.33 5.71 23.37
C ALA A 284 10.11 7.03 23.21
N ARG A 285 9.53 8.19 23.54
CA ARG A 285 10.25 9.48 23.54
C ARG A 285 11.49 9.46 24.41
N THR A 286 11.41 8.77 25.56
CA THR A 286 12.54 8.65 26.49
C THR A 286 13.61 7.70 25.93
N GLU A 287 13.20 6.56 25.37
CA GLU A 287 14.12 5.59 24.73
C GLU A 287 14.83 6.17 23.49
N PHE A 288 14.17 7.09 22.79
CA PHE A 288 14.63 7.68 21.53
C PHE A 288 15.02 9.16 21.66
N SER A 289 15.33 9.63 22.88
CA SER A 289 15.75 11.02 23.11
C SER A 289 17.00 11.42 22.33
N ASP A 290 17.86 10.45 22.04
CA ASP A 290 19.13 10.64 21.33
C ASP A 290 18.98 10.65 19.80
N CYS A 291 17.74 10.61 19.27
CA CYS A 291 17.54 10.79 17.85
C CYS A 291 17.98 12.21 17.45
N ASN A 292 19.10 12.30 16.74
CA ASN A 292 19.58 13.54 16.15
C ASN A 292 18.68 13.88 14.96
N MET A 293 17.56 14.55 15.22
CA MET A 293 16.65 15.10 14.22
C MET A 293 17.42 16.19 13.46
N ARG A 294 17.88 15.89 12.23
CA ARG A 294 18.60 16.82 11.34
C ARG A 294 17.73 17.18 10.14
#